data_AF-A0A6A7AD63-F1
#
_entry.id   AF-A0A6A7AD63-F1
#
_cell.length_a   1.000
_cell.length_b   1.000
_cell.length_c   1.000
_cell.angle_alpha   90.00
_cell.angle_beta   90.00
_cell.angle_gamma   90.00
#
_symmetry.space_group_name_H-M   'P 1'
#
loop_
_entity.id
_entity.type
_entity.pdbx_description
1 polymer ?
#
loop_
_entity_poly.entity_id
_entity_poly.type
_entity_poly.pdbx_seq_one_letter_code
_entity_poly.pdbx_strand_id
1 'polypeptide(L)'
;MSDPAQVYRSLGTIRNELEYLASAGVLSPPQLQSIQAQLPQQNGQPSPYVDPKYVSGGNQFNPSWVAQQAQDPNNPAHPQHPKHHEWAKNLAHKFGNAAVMGAGATFGADLVNDVMRKF
;
A
#
# COMPACT_ATOMS: atom_id res chain seq x y z
N MET A 1 21.74 26.53 7.19
CA MET A 1 21.56 25.25 7.91
C MET A 1 20.43 25.47 8.90
N SER A 2 19.40 24.64 8.90
CA SER A 2 18.29 24.73 9.87
C SER A 2 18.83 24.46 11.27
N ASP A 3 18.44 25.28 12.25
CA ASP A 3 18.83 25.06 13.64
C ASP A 3 18.12 23.79 14.15
N PRO A 4 18.85 22.73 14.56
CA PRO A 4 18.23 21.52 15.06
C PRO A 4 17.28 21.82 16.23
N ALA A 5 17.58 22.79 17.09
CA ALA A 5 16.70 23.24 18.17
C ALA A 5 15.33 23.74 17.66
N GLN A 6 15.31 24.42 16.51
CA GLN A 6 14.05 24.85 15.88
C GLN A 6 13.26 23.68 15.30
N VAL A 7 13.95 22.66 14.75
CA VAL A 7 13.31 21.43 14.26
C VAL A 7 12.64 20.68 15.40
N TYR A 8 13.31 20.50 16.55
CA TYR A 8 12.72 19.85 17.72
C TYR A 8 11.46 20.58 18.24
N ARG A 9 11.53 21.92 18.35
CA ARG A 9 10.39 22.73 18.81
C ARG A 9 9.20 22.63 17.86
N SER A 10 9.45 22.78 16.55
CA SER A 10 8.38 22.69 15.54
C SER A 10 7.71 21.32 15.53
N LEU A 11 8.49 20.23 15.63
CA LEU A 11 7.95 18.88 15.77
C LEU A 11 7.16 18.66 17.06
N GLY A 12 7.52 19.34 18.15
CA GLY A 12 6.74 19.34 19.39
C GLY A 12 5.40 20.06 19.23
N THR A 13 5.42 21.26 18.64
CA THR A 13 4.21 22.04 18.35
C THR A 13 3.24 21.24 17.48
N ILE A 14 3.72 20.63 16.39
CA ILE A 14 2.87 19.83 15.49
C ILE A 14 2.17 18.68 16.23
N ARG A 15 2.88 17.97 17.12
CA ARG A 15 2.29 16.87 17.89
C ARG A 15 1.17 17.35 18.81
N ASN A 16 1.38 18.46 19.51
CA ASN A 16 0.37 19.04 20.39
C ASN A 16 -0.88 19.50 19.62
N GLU A 17 -0.70 20.12 18.45
CA GLU A 17 -1.83 20.54 17.61
C GLU A 17 -2.63 19.33 17.08
N LEU A 18 -1.96 18.24 16.70
CA LEU A 18 -2.65 17.02 16.27
C LEU A 18 -3.45 16.38 17.41
N GLU A 19 -2.93 16.38 18.63
CA GLU A 19 -3.66 15.94 19.83
C GLU A 19 -4.88 16.82 20.12
N TYR A 20 -4.72 18.14 19.97
CA TYR A 20 -5.84 19.08 20.09
C TYR A 20 -6.93 18.77 19.06
N LEU A 21 -6.58 18.61 17.77
CA LEU A 21 -7.53 18.26 16.71
C LEU A 21 -8.24 16.92 16.96
N ALA A 22 -7.54 15.95 17.56
CA ALA A 22 -8.14 14.68 17.95
C ALA A 22 -9.13 14.86 19.11
N SER A 23 -8.78 15.65 20.14
CA SER A 23 -9.67 15.97 21.25
C SER A 23 -10.91 16.78 20.82
N ALA A 24 -10.76 17.61 19.79
CA ALA A 24 -11.86 18.36 19.18
C ALA A 24 -12.77 17.48 18.29
N GLY A 25 -12.44 16.19 18.11
CA GLY A 25 -13.20 15.25 17.31
C GLY A 25 -13.08 15.45 15.79
N VAL A 26 -12.23 16.38 15.34
CA VAL A 26 -11.95 16.61 13.91
C VAL A 26 -11.07 15.47 13.36
N LEU A 27 -10.26 14.87 14.23
CA LEU A 27 -9.34 13.80 13.88
C LEU A 27 -9.65 12.53 14.67
N SER A 28 -9.87 11.41 13.98
CA SER A 28 -10.10 10.13 14.65
C SER A 28 -8.81 9.58 15.28
N PRO A 29 -8.88 8.79 16.37
CA PRO A 29 -7.69 8.19 16.98
C PRO A 29 -6.81 7.38 16.00
N PRO A 30 -7.37 6.57 15.07
CA PRO A 30 -6.55 5.87 14.06
C PRO A 30 -5.84 6.83 13.09
N GLN A 31 -6.48 7.95 12.72
CA GLN A 31 -5.84 8.98 11.89
C GLN A 31 -4.68 9.66 12.64
N LEU A 32 -4.83 9.90 13.94
CA LEU A 32 -3.76 10.48 14.77
C LEU A 32 -2.53 9.57 14.75
N GLN A 33 -2.72 8.29 14.99
CA GLN A 33 -1.65 7.29 14.98
C GLN A 33 -0.95 7.23 13.63
N SER A 34 -1.70 7.24 12.53
CA SER A 34 -1.14 7.21 11.18
C SER A 34 -0.30 8.46 10.86
N ILE A 35 -0.78 9.65 11.24
CA ILE A 35 -0.05 10.90 11.02
C ILE A 35 1.19 10.96 11.91
N GLN A 36 1.06 10.60 13.19
CA GLN A 36 2.19 10.55 14.12
C GLN A 36 3.29 9.59 13.63
N ALA A 37 2.91 8.45 13.05
CA ALA A 37 3.86 7.50 12.47
C ALA A 37 4.62 8.09 11.27
N GLN A 38 4.02 8.99 10.50
CA GLN A 38 4.67 9.64 9.34
C GLN A 38 5.54 10.84 9.74
N LEU A 39 5.38 11.40 10.94
CA LEU A 39 6.19 12.53 11.39
C LEU A 39 7.65 12.12 11.64
N PRO A 40 8.63 13.01 11.34
CA PRO A 40 10.02 12.79 11.70
C PRO A 40 10.21 12.47 13.19
N GLN A 41 11.17 11.60 13.45
CA GLN A 41 11.56 11.25 14.81
C GLN A 41 12.11 12.48 15.52
N GLN A 42 12.05 12.47 16.86
CA GLN A 42 12.44 13.63 17.65
C GLN A 42 13.86 14.08 17.27
N ASN A 43 14.81 13.16 17.08
CA ASN A 43 16.20 13.40 16.63
C ASN A 43 16.36 14.02 15.21
N GLY A 44 15.28 14.47 14.57
CA GLY A 44 15.29 15.05 13.23
C GLY A 44 15.49 14.02 12.10
N GLN A 45 15.52 12.73 12.42
CA GLN A 45 15.57 11.68 11.39
C GLN A 45 14.21 11.56 10.69
N PRO A 46 14.20 11.35 9.36
CA PRO A 46 12.98 11.07 8.62
C PRO A 46 12.22 9.89 9.24
N SER A 47 10.89 9.89 9.09
CA SER A 47 10.11 8.74 9.52
C SER A 47 10.48 7.50 8.68
N PRO A 48 10.66 6.33 9.31
CA PRO A 48 10.79 5.07 8.58
C PRO A 48 9.47 4.62 7.94
N TYR A 49 8.34 5.23 8.32
CA TYR A 49 7.02 4.91 7.81
C TYR A 49 6.60 5.92 6.74
N VAL A 50 6.45 5.42 5.51
CA VAL A 50 5.80 6.11 4.39
C VAL A 50 4.60 5.27 3.98
N ASP A 51 3.47 5.92 3.75
CA ASP A 51 2.29 5.24 3.22
C ASP A 51 2.66 4.58 1.87
N PRO A 52 2.41 3.27 1.71
CA PRO A 52 2.73 2.53 0.48
C PRO A 52 2.25 3.21 -0.80
N LYS A 53 1.16 4.01 -0.75
CA LYS A 53 0.66 4.76 -1.92
C LYS A 53 1.62 5.84 -2.43
N TYR A 54 2.55 6.31 -1.59
CA TYR A 54 3.51 7.37 -1.91
C TYR A 54 4.95 6.85 -2.04
N VAL A 55 5.20 5.56 -1.79
CA VAL A 55 6.51 4.96 -2.07
C VAL A 55 6.67 4.89 -3.58
N SER A 56 7.66 5.59 -4.13
CA SER A 56 8.08 5.41 -5.53
C SER A 56 8.50 3.95 -5.73
N GLY A 57 7.75 3.19 -6.53
CA GLY A 57 7.92 1.75 -6.69
C GLY A 57 7.15 0.88 -5.67
N GLY A 58 6.24 1.46 -4.89
CA GLY A 58 5.36 0.78 -3.95
C GLY A 58 4.35 -0.11 -4.64
N ASN A 59 4.80 -1.27 -5.13
CA ASN A 59 4.04 -2.46 -5.49
C ASN A 59 2.59 -2.22 -5.98
N GLN A 60 2.40 -1.23 -6.86
CA GLN A 60 1.15 -1.10 -7.60
C GLN A 60 1.07 -2.35 -8.46
N PHE A 61 0.16 -3.24 -8.10
CA PHE A 61 -0.23 -4.33 -8.99
C PHE A 61 -0.72 -3.68 -10.28
N ASN A 62 0.14 -3.68 -11.28
CA ASN A 62 -0.20 -3.16 -12.59
C ASN A 62 -0.61 -4.36 -13.46
N PRO A 63 -1.91 -4.58 -13.70
CA PRO A 63 -2.39 -5.77 -14.40
C PRO A 63 -1.82 -5.88 -15.82
N SER A 64 -1.56 -4.75 -16.50
CA SER A 64 -0.95 -4.78 -17.84
C SER A 64 0.49 -5.28 -17.81
N TRP A 65 1.23 -4.96 -16.76
CA TRP A 65 2.60 -5.44 -16.57
C TRP A 65 2.66 -6.93 -16.22
N VAL A 66 1.70 -7.42 -15.42
CA VAL A 66 1.55 -8.86 -15.12
C VAL A 66 1.18 -9.65 -16.37
N ALA A 67 0.26 -9.14 -17.19
CA ALA A 67 -0.10 -9.76 -18.47
C ALA A 67 1.10 -9.81 -19.43
N GLN A 68 1.93 -8.76 -19.46
CA GLN A 68 3.15 -8.73 -20.27
C GLN A 68 4.23 -9.70 -19.75
N GLN A 69 4.37 -9.84 -18.42
CA GLN A 69 5.23 -10.87 -17.83
C GLN A 69 4.77 -12.29 -18.13
N ALA A 70 3.45 -12.52 -18.20
CA ALA A 70 2.89 -13.83 -18.54
C ALA A 70 3.15 -14.24 -20.01
N GLN A 71 3.63 -13.32 -20.85
CA GLN A 71 4.02 -13.59 -22.24
C GLN A 71 5.49 -14.01 -22.40
N ASP A 72 6.34 -13.78 -21.40
CA ASP A 72 7.77 -14.13 -21.45
C ASP A 72 8.00 -15.59 -20.99
N PRO A 73 8.50 -16.50 -21.84
CA PRO A 73 8.72 -17.91 -21.50
C PRO A 73 9.67 -18.15 -20.31
N ASN A 74 10.57 -17.21 -20.02
CA ASN A 74 11.51 -17.29 -18.90
C ASN A 74 10.95 -16.70 -17.61
N ASN A 75 9.73 -16.14 -17.67
CA ASN A 75 9.09 -15.55 -16.51
C ASN A 75 8.24 -16.59 -15.75
N PRO A 76 8.30 -16.61 -14.41
CA PRO A 76 7.43 -17.45 -13.59
C PRO A 76 5.92 -17.22 -13.81
N ALA A 77 5.51 -16.09 -14.36
CA ALA A 77 4.12 -15.81 -14.71
C ALA A 77 3.64 -16.56 -15.97
N HIS A 78 4.54 -17.18 -16.75
CA HIS A 78 4.20 -17.89 -17.97
C HIS A 78 3.68 -19.31 -17.66
N PRO A 79 2.56 -19.76 -18.28
CA PRO A 79 1.92 -21.03 -17.92
C PRO A 79 2.80 -22.26 -18.09
N GLN A 80 3.77 -22.22 -19.00
CA GLN A 80 4.68 -23.31 -19.30
C GLN A 80 5.99 -23.26 -18.48
N HIS A 81 6.16 -22.28 -17.58
CA HIS A 81 7.38 -22.16 -16.78
C HIS A 81 7.39 -23.17 -15.60
N PRO A 82 8.50 -23.86 -15.30
CA PRO A 82 8.56 -24.86 -14.22
C PRO A 82 8.18 -24.32 -12.83
N LYS A 83 8.43 -23.02 -12.59
CA LYS A 83 8.08 -22.33 -11.34
C LYS A 83 6.72 -21.61 -11.38
N HIS A 84 5.89 -21.86 -12.40
CA HIS A 84 4.58 -21.22 -12.52
C HIS A 84 3.66 -21.54 -11.33
N HIS A 85 3.70 -22.78 -10.83
CA HIS A 85 2.93 -23.17 -9.66
C HIS A 85 3.36 -22.39 -8.40
N GLU A 86 4.66 -22.16 -8.18
CA GLU A 86 5.16 -21.37 -7.06
C GLU A 86 4.79 -19.89 -7.18
N TRP A 87 4.86 -19.34 -8.39
CA TRP A 87 4.42 -17.98 -8.68
C TRP A 87 2.93 -17.80 -8.38
N ALA A 88 2.08 -18.71 -8.87
CA ALA A 88 0.64 -18.69 -8.62
C ALA A 88 0.33 -18.85 -7.13
N LYS A 89 1.06 -19.71 -6.40
CA LYS A 89 0.95 -19.88 -4.95
C LYS A 89 1.34 -18.60 -4.19
N ASN A 90 2.40 -17.92 -4.60
CA ASN A 90 2.82 -16.64 -4.00
C ASN A 90 1.83 -15.51 -4.29
N LEU A 91 1.24 -15.49 -5.49
CA LEU A 91 0.16 -14.58 -5.84
C LEU A 91 -1.06 -14.86 -4.96
N ALA A 92 -1.51 -16.11 -4.88
CA ALA A 92 -2.63 -16.54 -4.04
C ALA A 92 -2.40 -16.28 -2.54
N HIS A 93 -1.17 -16.44 -2.02
CA HIS A 93 -0.85 -16.08 -0.64
C HIS A 93 -0.93 -14.57 -0.40
N LYS A 94 -0.43 -13.75 -1.33
CA LYS A 94 -0.54 -12.29 -1.24
C LYS A 94 -2.00 -11.83 -1.29
N PHE A 95 -2.80 -12.40 -2.19
CA PHE A 95 -4.24 -12.12 -2.28
C PHE A 95 -5.04 -12.75 -1.14
N GLY A 96 -4.64 -13.89 -0.60
CA GLY A 96 -5.29 -14.57 0.52
C GLY A 96 -5.06 -13.87 1.86
N ASN A 97 -3.86 -13.34 2.08
CA ASN A 97 -3.62 -12.42 3.20
C ASN A 97 -4.26 -11.04 2.96
N ALA A 98 -4.36 -10.57 1.70
CA ALA A 98 -5.04 -9.32 1.37
C ALA A 98 -6.57 -9.43 1.38
N ALA A 99 -7.14 -10.63 1.29
CA ALA A 99 -8.59 -10.83 1.38
C ALA A 99 -9.14 -10.44 2.77
N VAL A 100 -8.31 -10.49 3.81
CA VAL A 100 -8.63 -10.01 5.16
C VAL A 100 -8.57 -8.48 5.26
N MET A 101 -7.88 -7.78 4.35
CA MET A 101 -7.77 -6.31 4.34
C MET A 101 -8.50 -5.64 3.16
N GLY A 102 -9.65 -6.19 2.73
CA GLY A 102 -10.55 -5.52 1.78
C GLY A 102 -11.03 -6.35 0.60
N ALA A 103 -11.36 -7.63 0.79
CA ALA A 103 -12.05 -8.44 -0.22
C ALA A 103 -13.45 -7.89 -0.52
N GLY A 104 -13.58 -7.13 -1.60
CA GLY A 104 -14.90 -6.76 -2.14
C GLY A 104 -14.92 -6.11 -3.52
N ALA A 105 -13.79 -5.69 -4.11
CA ALA A 105 -13.85 -4.76 -5.25
C ALA A 105 -13.14 -5.18 -6.56
N THR A 106 -12.49 -6.35 -6.68
CA THR A 106 -11.63 -6.59 -7.87
C THR A 106 -11.80 -7.94 -8.58
N PHE A 107 -12.81 -8.75 -8.24
CA PHE A 107 -13.22 -9.90 -9.05
C PHE A 107 -14.59 -9.61 -9.68
N GLY A 108 -14.61 -8.82 -10.77
CA GLY A 108 -15.88 -8.43 -11.38
C GLY A 108 -15.86 -7.93 -12.82
N ALA A 109 -14.73 -7.94 -13.54
CA ALA A 109 -14.68 -7.42 -14.91
C ALA A 109 -14.75 -8.50 -16.01
N ASP A 110 -14.24 -9.72 -15.79
CA ASP A 110 -14.16 -10.73 -16.87
C ASP A 110 -15.27 -11.79 -16.86
N LEU A 111 -16.09 -11.88 -15.80
CA LEU A 111 -17.20 -12.85 -15.76
C LEU A 111 -18.44 -12.38 -16.55
N VAL A 112 -18.59 -11.07 -16.77
CA VAL A 112 -19.77 -10.52 -17.48
C VAL A 112 -19.68 -10.68 -18.99
N ASN A 113 -18.48 -10.80 -19.57
CA ASN A 113 -18.33 -10.95 -21.01
C ASN A 113 -18.63 -12.39 -21.49
N ASP A 114 -18.44 -13.39 -20.62
CA ASP A 114 -18.71 -14.80 -20.92
C ASP A 114 -20.19 -15.19 -20.68
N VAL A 115 -20.90 -14.45 -19.81
CA VAL A 115 -22.34 -14.65 -19.58
C VAL A 115 -23.21 -13.98 -20.65
N MET A 116 -22.79 -12.84 -21.23
CA MET A 116 -23.53 -12.19 -22.33
C MET A 116 -23.31 -12.85 -23.70
N ARG A 117 -22.31 -13.72 -23.86
CA ARG A 117 -22.04 -14.45 -25.11
C ARG A 117 -22.76 -15.79 -25.24
N LYS A 118 -23.56 -16.16 -24.22
CA LYS A 118 -24.30 -17.43 -24.17
C LYS A 118 -25.82 -17.25 -24.13
N PHE A 119 -26.32 -16.10 -24.55
CA PHE A 119 -27.72 -15.86 -24.94
C PHE A 119 -27.77 -15.21 -26.32
#